data_AF-A0A151U0Z8-F1
#
_entry.id   AF-A0A151U0Z8-F1
#
_cell.length_a   1.000
_cell.length_b   1.000
_cell.length_c   1.000
_cell.angle_alpha   90.00
_cell.angle_beta   90.00
_cell.angle_gamma   90.00
#
_symmetry.space_group_name_H-M   'P 1'
#
loop_
_entity.id
_entity.type
_entity.pdbx_description
1 polymer ?
#
loop_
_entity_poly.entity_id
_entity_poly.type
_entity_poly.pdbx_seq_one_letter_code
_entity_poly.pdbx_strand_id
1 'polypeptide(L)'
;MPRFIECIETLKKENGKLIDAISKHVDGYLKTNVAEIHADNNLVVDVLPLGIIKDLQETVWLMLTRGFGEDCWRAYSSCRREFLKECLWAFGLQMQDLNTEDIDKIEKVRLQELKRKEIDMMKIKSLNALVRILFPNERRLCDRVFKGASSYADIAIREVSRELTISLLRIANHLATFLECRSFAYCKDGQLHPNIRELMQKICGVCIRRESRFRQGLEKYTMIDKERKLSPPVHVARIIITELLERILEADSKNYNNHALGYVFVMNNLRYIEREANLYGLVPIFGHEWLRKNTIKFQQNLELYQKSSWNKIVDLLKMDINNESEPDVAVGLMKDKLRSFNKYFDEICNVQSTWFVFDEQLREKIIKSIENILLPTYGNFIGRFQDFFGKYAYEHIKYGMFDVADRINNLFLAGE
;
A
#
# COMPACT_ATOMS: atom_id res chain seq x y z
N MET A 1 -26.69 -34.20 17.66
CA MET A 1 -25.26 -33.90 17.84
C MET A 1 -24.36 -35.01 17.29
N PRO A 2 -24.52 -36.31 17.62
CA PRO A 2 -23.59 -37.37 17.18
C PRO A 2 -23.44 -37.49 15.65
N ARG A 3 -24.56 -37.53 14.92
CA ARG A 3 -24.57 -37.61 13.45
C ARG A 3 -23.90 -36.41 12.76
N PHE A 4 -23.95 -35.22 13.35
CA PHE A 4 -23.28 -34.03 12.81
C PHE A 4 -21.76 -34.11 13.00
N ILE A 5 -21.31 -34.56 14.18
CA ILE A 5 -19.88 -34.77 14.45
C ILE A 5 -19.31 -35.83 13.50
N GLU A 6 -20.04 -36.92 13.26
CA GLU A 6 -19.66 -37.93 12.27
C GLU A 6 -19.53 -37.36 10.84
N CYS A 7 -20.42 -36.43 10.45
CA CYS A 7 -20.30 -35.72 9.17
C CYS A 7 -19.06 -34.81 9.11
N ILE A 8 -18.72 -34.15 10.22
CA ILE A 8 -17.52 -33.31 10.34
C ILE A 8 -16.24 -34.18 10.28
N GLU A 9 -16.23 -35.33 10.94
CA GLU A 9 -15.11 -36.28 10.86
C GLU A 9 -14.94 -36.85 9.45
N THR A 10 -16.04 -37.14 8.77
CA THR A 10 -16.04 -37.60 7.37
C THR A 10 -15.50 -36.51 6.44
N LEU A 11 -15.92 -35.25 6.65
CA LEU A 11 -15.36 -34.11 5.93
C LEU A 11 -13.85 -33.96 6.17
N LYS A 12 -13.39 -34.15 7.41
CA LYS A 12 -11.97 -34.09 7.77
C LYS A 12 -11.16 -35.19 7.09
N LYS A 13 -11.70 -36.40 6.93
CA LYS A 13 -11.02 -37.51 6.22
C LYS A 13 -10.79 -37.20 4.73
N GLU A 14 -11.62 -36.35 4.11
CA GLU A 14 -11.44 -35.94 2.71
C GLU A 14 -10.46 -34.78 2.52
N ASN A 15 -10.00 -34.13 3.61
CA ASN A 15 -9.08 -32.99 3.54
C ASN A 15 -7.78 -33.30 2.77
N GLY A 16 -7.20 -34.49 2.95
CA GLY A 16 -5.98 -34.87 2.25
C GLY A 16 -6.15 -34.87 0.72
N LYS A 17 -7.25 -35.46 0.23
CA LYS A 17 -7.55 -35.49 -1.21
C LYS A 17 -7.81 -34.08 -1.76
N LEU A 18 -8.46 -33.23 -0.96
CA LEU A 18 -8.68 -31.83 -1.31
C LEU A 18 -7.37 -31.05 -1.41
N ILE A 19 -6.46 -31.22 -0.45
CA ILE A 19 -5.14 -30.58 -0.47
C ILE A 19 -4.35 -31.05 -1.70
N ASP A 20 -4.39 -32.34 -2.04
CA ASP A 20 -3.72 -32.87 -3.22
C ASP A 20 -4.28 -32.29 -4.53
N ALA A 21 -5.61 -32.20 -4.63
CA ALA A 21 -6.27 -31.62 -5.80
C ALA A 21 -5.94 -30.13 -5.96
N ILE A 22 -5.97 -29.37 -4.86
CA ILE A 22 -5.59 -27.96 -4.87
C ILE A 22 -4.10 -27.81 -5.17
N SER A 23 -3.24 -28.65 -4.60
CA SER A 23 -1.79 -28.61 -4.86
C SER A 23 -1.47 -28.89 -6.32
N LYS A 24 -2.11 -29.88 -6.95
CA LYS A 24 -1.94 -30.15 -8.39
C LYS A 24 -2.40 -28.97 -9.25
N HIS A 25 -3.51 -28.34 -8.87
CA HIS A 25 -4.01 -27.14 -9.53
C HIS A 25 -3.00 -26.00 -9.40
N VAL A 26 -2.50 -25.75 -8.18
CA VAL A 26 -1.47 -24.75 -7.87
C VAL A 26 -0.16 -25.02 -8.61
N ASP A 27 0.35 -26.25 -8.61
CA ASP A 27 1.61 -26.64 -9.25
C ASP A 27 1.58 -26.50 -10.78
N GLY A 28 0.44 -26.76 -11.41
CA GLY A 28 0.21 -26.49 -12.83
C GLY A 28 0.38 -25.00 -13.17
N TYR A 29 -0.01 -24.11 -12.25
CA TYR A 29 0.21 -22.67 -12.36
C TYR A 29 1.65 -22.24 -12.04
N LEU A 30 2.33 -22.91 -11.12
CA LEU A 30 3.72 -22.56 -10.77
C LEU A 30 4.69 -22.77 -11.93
N LYS A 31 4.40 -23.73 -12.83
CA LYS A 31 5.23 -24.12 -13.98
C LYS A 31 4.98 -23.33 -15.26
N THR A 32 3.79 -22.73 -15.42
CA THR A 32 3.46 -21.90 -16.59
C THR A 32 3.71 -20.44 -16.21
N ASN A 33 4.63 -19.74 -16.90
CA ASN A 33 4.84 -18.29 -16.73
C ASN A 33 3.65 -17.42 -17.19
N VAL A 34 2.45 -18.01 -17.27
CA VAL A 34 1.22 -17.42 -17.76
C VAL A 34 0.40 -16.96 -16.55
N ALA A 35 0.03 -15.68 -16.55
CA ALA A 35 -0.69 -14.99 -15.47
C ALA A 35 -2.14 -15.46 -15.24
N GLU A 36 -2.52 -16.63 -15.75
CA GLU A 36 -3.88 -17.14 -15.79
C GLU A 36 -4.10 -18.22 -14.73
N ILE A 37 -4.40 -17.80 -13.50
CA ILE A 37 -5.13 -18.68 -12.57
C ILE A 37 -6.61 -18.59 -12.97
N HIS A 38 -7.13 -19.60 -13.66
CA HIS A 38 -8.56 -19.84 -13.75
C HIS A 38 -9.04 -20.23 -12.35
N ALA A 39 -9.70 -19.29 -11.66
CA ALA A 39 -10.32 -19.55 -10.37
C ALA A 39 -11.48 -20.53 -10.56
N ASP A 40 -11.19 -21.83 -10.50
CA ASP A 40 -12.23 -22.82 -10.37
C ASP A 40 -12.76 -22.75 -8.93
N ASN A 41 -13.78 -21.92 -8.78
CA ASN A 41 -14.47 -21.73 -7.52
C ASN A 41 -15.22 -23.00 -7.07
N ASN A 42 -15.35 -24.02 -7.93
CA ASN A 42 -15.94 -25.30 -7.58
C ASN A 42 -14.92 -26.37 -7.17
N LEU A 43 -13.62 -26.14 -7.31
CA LEU A 43 -12.58 -27.15 -7.12
C LEU A 43 -12.75 -28.00 -5.84
N VAL A 44 -12.98 -27.37 -4.69
CA VAL A 44 -13.18 -28.08 -3.41
C VAL A 44 -14.49 -28.84 -3.39
N VAL A 45 -15.51 -28.26 -4.00
CA VAL A 45 -16.87 -28.76 -3.96
C VAL A 45 -17.08 -29.92 -4.94
N ASP A 46 -16.38 -29.91 -6.08
CA ASP A 46 -16.43 -30.95 -7.10
C ASP A 46 -15.60 -32.17 -6.71
N VAL A 47 -14.54 -31.97 -5.91
CA VAL A 47 -13.71 -33.06 -5.36
C VAL A 47 -14.40 -33.75 -4.17
N LEU A 48 -15.28 -33.05 -3.46
CA LEU A 48 -16.04 -33.63 -2.35
C LEU A 48 -17.19 -34.54 -2.86
N PRO A 49 -17.32 -35.76 -2.31
CA PRO A 49 -18.48 -36.61 -2.57
C PRO A 49 -19.81 -35.90 -2.27
N LEU A 50 -20.76 -35.96 -3.22
CA LEU A 50 -22.09 -35.34 -3.08
C LEU A 50 -22.85 -35.80 -1.83
N GLY A 51 -22.64 -37.05 -1.40
CA GLY A 51 -23.22 -37.60 -0.17
C GLY A 51 -22.81 -36.81 1.07
N ILE A 52 -21.52 -36.45 1.19
CA ILE A 52 -20.99 -35.73 2.35
C ILE A 52 -21.61 -34.33 2.47
N ILE A 53 -21.71 -33.59 1.35
CA ILE A 53 -22.30 -32.25 1.34
C ILE A 53 -23.79 -32.33 1.71
N LYS A 54 -24.52 -33.32 1.20
CA LYS A 54 -25.94 -33.51 1.48
C LYS A 54 -26.17 -33.88 2.95
N ASP A 55 -25.38 -34.80 3.49
CA ASP A 55 -25.46 -35.21 4.90
C ASP A 55 -25.11 -34.05 5.84
N LEU A 56 -24.10 -33.25 5.50
CA LEU A 56 -23.78 -32.00 6.19
C LEU A 56 -24.94 -31.01 6.15
N GLN A 57 -25.56 -30.77 4.99
CA GLN A 57 -26.70 -29.86 4.86
C GLN A 57 -27.87 -30.30 5.74
N GLU A 58 -28.24 -31.58 5.69
CA GLU A 58 -29.33 -32.14 6.49
C GLU A 58 -29.04 -32.02 8.00
N THR A 59 -27.83 -32.36 8.42
CA THR A 59 -27.45 -32.30 9.85
C THR A 59 -27.31 -30.87 10.36
N VAL A 60 -26.78 -29.95 9.55
CA VAL A 60 -26.73 -28.51 9.85
C VAL A 60 -28.14 -27.95 10.00
N TRP A 61 -29.04 -28.22 9.06
CA TRP A 61 -30.42 -27.75 9.14
C TRP A 61 -31.14 -28.25 10.40
N LEU A 62 -30.91 -29.52 10.78
CA LEU A 62 -31.43 -30.10 12.03
C LEU A 62 -30.82 -29.45 13.29
N MET A 63 -29.56 -29.02 13.26
CA MET A 63 -28.95 -28.32 14.40
C MET A 63 -29.48 -26.90 14.53
N LEU A 64 -29.63 -26.18 13.41
CA LEU A 64 -30.17 -24.83 13.39
C LEU A 64 -31.62 -24.79 13.90
N THR A 65 -32.47 -25.70 13.43
CA THR A 65 -33.89 -25.78 13.86
C THR A 65 -34.06 -26.16 15.32
N ARG A 66 -33.06 -26.84 15.92
CA ARG A 66 -33.03 -27.21 17.34
C ARG A 66 -32.35 -26.18 18.24
N GLY A 67 -31.96 -25.02 17.71
CA GLY A 67 -31.34 -23.94 18.48
C GLY A 67 -29.84 -24.10 18.75
N PHE A 68 -29.18 -25.14 18.21
CA PHE A 68 -27.75 -25.39 18.38
C PHE A 68 -26.90 -24.74 17.28
N GLY A 69 -27.33 -23.57 16.79
CA GLY A 69 -26.67 -22.92 15.67
C GLY A 69 -25.24 -22.50 15.98
N GLU A 70 -24.96 -22.09 17.21
CA GLU A 70 -23.63 -21.69 17.64
C GLU A 70 -22.62 -22.85 17.66
N ASP A 71 -23.00 -23.97 18.27
CA ASP A 71 -22.15 -25.17 18.29
C ASP A 71 -21.91 -25.72 16.88
N CYS A 72 -22.93 -25.61 16.01
CA CYS A 72 -22.85 -26.03 14.62
C CYS A 72 -21.78 -25.24 13.84
N TRP A 73 -21.88 -23.90 13.79
CA TRP A 73 -20.91 -23.11 13.03
C TRP A 73 -19.52 -23.15 13.67
N ARG A 74 -19.40 -23.25 15.00
CA ARG A 74 -18.10 -23.37 15.69
C ARG A 74 -17.36 -24.65 15.33
N ALA A 75 -18.04 -25.80 15.40
CA ALA A 75 -17.44 -27.10 15.09
C ALA A 75 -17.06 -27.19 13.61
N TYR A 76 -17.94 -26.72 12.71
CA TYR A 76 -17.63 -26.61 11.29
C TYR A 76 -16.42 -25.72 11.04
N SER A 77 -16.40 -24.53 11.63
CA SER A 77 -15.31 -23.58 11.46
C SER A 77 -13.98 -24.13 12.00
N SER A 78 -14.02 -24.87 13.10
CA SER A 78 -12.82 -25.52 13.66
C SER A 78 -12.22 -26.53 12.68
N CYS A 79 -13.05 -27.40 12.11
CA CYS A 79 -12.62 -28.39 11.11
C CYS A 79 -12.02 -27.72 9.87
N ARG A 80 -12.66 -26.68 9.33
CA ARG A 80 -12.15 -25.97 8.14
C ARG A 80 -10.89 -25.15 8.45
N ARG A 81 -10.73 -24.64 9.67
CA ARG A 81 -9.47 -23.99 10.09
C ARG A 81 -8.29 -24.95 10.08
N GLU A 82 -8.47 -26.18 10.55
CA GLU A 82 -7.42 -27.20 10.48
C GLU A 82 -7.04 -27.51 9.03
N PHE A 83 -8.05 -27.72 8.16
CA PHE A 83 -7.83 -27.89 6.72
C PHE A 83 -7.02 -26.75 6.09
N LEU A 84 -7.35 -25.49 6.43
CA LEU A 84 -6.64 -24.34 5.88
C LEU A 84 -5.22 -24.22 6.42
N LYS A 85 -4.96 -24.61 7.67
CA LYS A 85 -3.60 -24.72 8.21
C LYS A 85 -2.80 -25.79 7.47
N GLU A 86 -3.39 -26.94 7.20
CA GLU A 86 -2.75 -28.00 6.42
C GLU A 86 -2.48 -27.56 4.98
N CYS A 87 -3.39 -26.80 4.35
CA CYS A 87 -3.12 -26.16 3.05
C CYS A 87 -1.94 -25.20 3.12
N LEU A 88 -1.83 -24.37 4.16
CA LEU A 88 -0.69 -23.47 4.34
C LEU A 88 0.63 -24.23 4.49
N TRP A 89 0.65 -25.31 5.28
CA TRP A 89 1.80 -26.21 5.39
C TRP A 89 2.18 -26.79 4.02
N ALA A 90 1.21 -27.34 3.28
CA ALA A 90 1.43 -27.96 1.98
C ALA A 90 1.98 -26.96 0.94
N PHE A 91 1.55 -25.70 1.00
CA PHE A 91 2.05 -24.64 0.11
C PHE A 91 3.35 -23.96 0.60
N GLY A 92 3.99 -24.47 1.66
CA GLY A 92 5.25 -23.95 2.18
C GLY A 92 5.14 -22.57 2.84
N LEU A 93 3.94 -22.21 3.34
CA LEU A 93 3.67 -20.91 3.96
C LEU A 93 3.85 -20.88 5.48
N GLN A 94 4.13 -22.02 6.10
CA GLN A 94 4.40 -22.11 7.53
C GLN A 94 5.89 -21.84 7.80
N MET A 95 6.17 -20.84 8.64
CA MET A 95 7.53 -20.46 8.99
C MET A 95 8.17 -21.54 9.87
N GLN A 96 9.30 -22.09 9.44
CA GLN A 96 10.29 -22.62 10.37
C GLN A 96 11.01 -21.43 11.00
N ASP A 97 11.02 -21.36 12.32
CA ASP A 97 11.92 -20.47 13.06
C ASP A 97 13.35 -20.92 12.75
N LEU A 98 14.01 -20.23 11.81
CA LEU A 98 15.39 -20.54 11.45
C LEU A 98 16.29 -20.07 12.60
N ASN A 99 16.70 -21.02 13.43
CA ASN A 99 17.69 -20.82 14.47
C ASN A 99 19.00 -20.34 13.82
N THR A 100 19.46 -19.17 14.23
CA THR A 100 20.53 -18.43 13.56
C THR A 100 21.84 -18.73 14.26
N GLU A 101 22.51 -19.83 13.92
CA GLU A 101 23.91 -20.02 14.29
C GLU A 101 24.73 -20.52 13.10
N ASP A 102 25.66 -19.63 12.73
CA ASP A 102 26.90 -19.75 11.98
C ASP A 102 26.93 -20.14 10.48
N ILE A 103 27.70 -19.34 9.73
CA ILE A 103 28.77 -19.71 8.77
C ILE A 103 28.84 -18.76 7.55
N ASP A 104 30.06 -18.23 7.35
CA ASP A 104 30.74 -17.68 6.16
C ASP A 104 30.04 -16.80 5.11
N LYS A 105 30.72 -15.68 4.81
CA LYS A 105 30.11 -14.35 4.65
C LYS A 105 29.77 -13.87 3.24
N ILE A 106 30.14 -14.53 2.15
CA ILE A 106 29.98 -13.89 0.81
C ILE A 106 29.39 -14.82 -0.26
N GLU A 107 29.88 -16.04 -0.40
CA GLU A 107 29.37 -16.97 -1.42
C GLU A 107 28.09 -17.69 -0.98
N LYS A 108 27.99 -18.01 0.32
CA LYS A 108 26.76 -18.48 0.98
C LYS A 108 25.67 -17.41 0.98
N VAL A 109 26.03 -16.12 1.06
CA VAL A 109 25.09 -14.99 1.02
C VAL A 109 24.40 -14.90 -0.33
N ARG A 110 25.13 -14.98 -1.45
CA ARG A 110 24.51 -14.99 -2.80
C ARG A 110 23.63 -16.21 -3.05
N LEU A 111 24.05 -17.39 -2.59
CA LEU A 111 23.26 -18.63 -2.68
C LEU A 111 22.04 -18.62 -1.75
N GLN A 112 22.17 -18.07 -0.54
CA GLN A 112 21.07 -17.83 0.37
C GLN A 112 20.12 -16.78 -0.18
N GLU A 113 20.60 -15.72 -0.83
CA GLU A 113 19.80 -14.72 -1.51
C GLU A 113 19.03 -15.36 -2.66
N LEU A 114 19.67 -16.18 -3.51
CA LEU A 114 18.99 -16.88 -4.61
C LEU A 114 17.89 -17.83 -4.09
N LYS A 115 18.20 -18.62 -3.05
CA LYS A 115 17.23 -19.46 -2.34
C LYS A 115 16.14 -18.64 -1.68
N ARG A 116 16.45 -17.47 -1.12
CA ARG A 116 15.46 -16.50 -0.60
C ARG A 116 14.57 -15.97 -1.71
N LYS A 117 15.13 -15.62 -2.87
CA LYS A 117 14.34 -15.14 -4.03
C LYS A 117 13.33 -16.19 -4.48
N GLU A 118 13.70 -17.46 -4.51
CA GLU A 118 12.79 -18.57 -4.82
C GLU A 118 11.73 -18.74 -3.72
N ILE A 119 12.12 -18.69 -2.44
CA ILE A 119 11.21 -18.77 -1.28
C ILE A 119 10.21 -17.60 -1.26
N ASP A 120 10.64 -16.37 -1.52
CA ASP A 120 9.79 -15.18 -1.46
C ASP A 120 8.89 -15.07 -2.71
N MET A 121 9.37 -15.52 -3.87
CA MET A 121 8.53 -15.74 -5.04
C MET A 121 7.50 -16.84 -4.80
N MET A 122 7.87 -17.92 -4.09
CA MET A 122 6.96 -18.98 -3.66
C MET A 122 5.90 -18.43 -2.70
N LYS A 123 6.26 -17.54 -1.75
CA LYS A 123 5.30 -16.85 -0.86
C LYS A 123 4.28 -15.98 -1.61
N ILE A 124 4.72 -15.24 -2.64
CA ILE A 124 3.80 -14.44 -3.49
C ILE A 124 2.87 -15.34 -4.30
N LYS A 125 3.37 -16.47 -4.83
CA LYS A 125 2.56 -17.44 -5.58
C LYS A 125 1.55 -18.15 -4.66
N SER A 126 1.93 -18.49 -3.43
CA SER A 126 1.04 -19.08 -2.44
C SER A 126 0.00 -18.08 -1.88
N LEU A 127 0.35 -16.78 -1.79
CA LEU A 127 -0.60 -15.68 -1.55
C LEU A 127 -1.68 -15.60 -2.64
N ASN A 128 -1.29 -15.75 -3.91
CA ASN A 128 -2.25 -15.82 -5.02
C ASN A 128 -3.14 -17.07 -4.93
N ALA A 129 -2.60 -18.22 -4.54
CA ALA A 129 -3.39 -19.44 -4.34
C ALA A 129 -4.43 -19.28 -3.21
N LEU A 130 -4.05 -18.64 -2.09
CA LEU A 130 -4.97 -18.32 -1.00
C LEU A 130 -6.13 -17.44 -1.45
N VAL A 131 -5.82 -16.31 -2.11
CA VAL A 131 -6.80 -15.31 -2.54
C VAL A 131 -7.69 -15.82 -3.68
N ARG A 132 -7.14 -16.61 -4.61
CA ARG A 132 -7.87 -17.01 -5.84
C ARG A 132 -8.49 -18.39 -5.77
N ILE A 133 -8.01 -19.28 -4.90
CA ILE A 133 -8.46 -20.67 -4.85
C ILE A 133 -9.09 -20.95 -3.48
N LEU A 134 -8.33 -20.84 -2.39
CA LEU A 134 -8.82 -21.27 -1.07
C LEU A 134 -10.01 -20.45 -0.59
N PHE A 135 -9.93 -19.12 -0.58
CA PHE A 135 -11.02 -18.29 -0.08
C PHE A 135 -12.33 -18.42 -0.89
N PRO A 136 -12.33 -18.37 -2.24
CA PRO A 136 -13.54 -18.59 -3.02
C PRO A 136 -14.15 -19.99 -2.80
N ASN A 137 -13.32 -21.01 -2.70
CA ASN A 137 -13.78 -22.38 -2.48
C ASN A 137 -14.37 -22.57 -1.07
N GLU A 138 -13.75 -22.01 -0.03
CA GLU A 138 -14.31 -22.04 1.33
C GLU A 138 -15.63 -21.28 1.44
N ARG A 139 -15.73 -20.11 0.79
CA ARG A 139 -16.99 -19.36 0.75
C ARG A 139 -18.09 -20.21 0.11
N ARG A 140 -17.80 -20.83 -1.03
CA ARG A 140 -18.78 -21.66 -1.75
C ARG A 140 -19.18 -22.90 -0.95
N LEU A 141 -18.24 -23.51 -0.24
CA LEU A 141 -18.54 -24.62 0.66
C LEU A 141 -19.43 -24.17 1.83
N CYS A 142 -19.13 -23.03 2.46
CA CYS A 142 -19.97 -22.45 3.52
C CYS A 142 -21.41 -22.19 3.01
N ASP A 143 -21.53 -21.55 1.84
CA ASP A 143 -22.83 -21.23 1.25
C ASP A 143 -23.64 -22.49 0.90
N ARG A 144 -22.95 -23.58 0.50
CA ARG A 144 -23.60 -24.88 0.29
C ARG A 144 -24.00 -25.54 1.60
N VAL A 145 -23.13 -25.59 2.59
CA VAL A 145 -23.38 -26.27 3.88
C VAL A 145 -24.52 -25.58 4.66
N PHE A 146 -24.53 -24.24 4.67
CA PHE A 146 -25.55 -23.42 5.36
C PHE A 146 -26.64 -22.93 4.40
N LYS A 147 -26.99 -23.73 3.39
CA LYS A 147 -28.01 -23.36 2.40
C LYS A 147 -29.33 -22.99 3.09
N GLY A 148 -29.83 -21.79 2.81
CA GLY A 148 -31.05 -21.25 3.44
C GLY A 148 -30.82 -20.53 4.78
N ALA A 149 -29.58 -20.45 5.27
CA ALA A 149 -29.20 -19.80 6.51
C ALA A 149 -27.95 -18.91 6.32
N SER A 150 -28.06 -17.87 5.48
CA SER A 150 -26.93 -17.05 5.04
C SER A 150 -26.16 -16.38 6.19
N SER A 151 -26.84 -15.95 7.26
CA SER A 151 -26.20 -15.35 8.44
C SER A 151 -25.20 -16.29 9.11
N TYR A 152 -25.52 -17.60 9.18
CA TYR A 152 -24.62 -18.61 9.73
C TYR A 152 -23.46 -18.92 8.79
N ALA A 153 -23.69 -18.88 7.47
CA ALA A 153 -22.62 -18.99 6.47
C ALA A 153 -21.60 -17.85 6.61
N ASP A 154 -22.07 -16.63 6.84
CA ASP A 154 -21.24 -15.43 7.01
C ASP A 154 -20.42 -15.47 8.31
N ILE A 155 -21.02 -15.96 9.41
CA ILE A 155 -20.30 -16.17 10.68
C ILE A 155 -19.23 -17.25 10.51
N ALA A 156 -19.58 -18.38 9.90
CA ALA A 156 -18.66 -19.49 9.70
C ALA A 156 -17.45 -19.07 8.84
N ILE A 157 -17.67 -18.45 7.67
CA ILE A 157 -16.54 -18.05 6.80
C ILE A 157 -15.64 -17.01 7.48
N ARG A 158 -16.20 -16.09 8.27
CA ARG A 158 -15.42 -15.10 9.03
C ARG A 158 -14.48 -15.79 10.02
N GLU A 159 -15.00 -16.76 10.75
CA GLU A 159 -14.27 -17.50 11.77
C GLU A 159 -13.24 -18.47 11.18
N VAL A 160 -13.55 -19.08 10.03
CA VAL A 160 -12.63 -19.88 9.24
C VAL A 160 -11.48 -19.03 8.69
N SER A 161 -11.80 -17.84 8.18
CA SER A 161 -10.84 -16.92 7.55
C SER A 161 -9.93 -16.19 8.53
N ARG A 162 -10.27 -16.16 9.83
CA ARG A 162 -9.57 -15.35 10.84
C ARG A 162 -8.09 -15.71 10.98
N GLU A 163 -7.78 -16.99 11.13
CA GLU A 163 -6.39 -17.47 11.30
C GLU A 163 -5.58 -17.33 10.00
N LEU A 164 -6.20 -17.57 8.84
CA LEU A 164 -5.58 -17.32 7.54
C LEU A 164 -5.23 -15.84 7.36
N THR A 165 -6.11 -14.95 7.81
CA THR A 165 -5.88 -13.49 7.78
C THR A 165 -4.63 -13.12 8.58
N ILE A 166 -4.48 -13.67 9.78
CA ILE A 166 -3.31 -13.42 10.63
C ILE A 166 -2.03 -13.96 9.96
N SER A 167 -2.06 -15.17 9.40
CA SER A 167 -0.92 -15.76 8.69
C SER A 167 -0.54 -14.94 7.45
N LEU A 168 -1.52 -14.48 6.68
CA LEU A 168 -1.31 -13.61 5.53
C LEU A 168 -0.70 -12.26 5.91
N LEU A 169 -1.15 -11.66 7.01
CA LEU A 169 -0.57 -10.43 7.55
C LEU A 169 0.89 -10.63 7.99
N ARG A 170 1.22 -11.77 8.61
CA ARG A 170 2.60 -12.12 8.96
C ARG A 170 3.48 -12.27 7.72
N ILE A 171 2.99 -12.92 6.67
CA ILE A 171 3.69 -13.06 5.38
C ILE A 171 3.87 -11.68 4.73
N ALA A 172 2.85 -10.84 4.72
CA ALA A 172 2.94 -9.48 4.19
C ALA A 172 3.97 -8.63 4.95
N ASN A 173 3.99 -8.72 6.28
CA ASN A 173 4.98 -8.09 7.14
C ASN A 173 6.40 -8.61 6.84
N HIS A 174 6.56 -9.92 6.64
CA HIS A 174 7.85 -10.52 6.27
C HIS A 174 8.31 -10.11 4.87
N LEU A 175 7.39 -10.04 3.90
CA LEU A 175 7.67 -9.53 2.56
C LEU A 175 8.02 -8.04 2.61
N ALA A 176 7.38 -7.25 3.48
CA ALA A 176 7.75 -5.85 3.70
C ALA A 176 9.18 -5.73 4.26
N THR A 177 9.52 -6.49 5.31
CA THR A 177 10.90 -6.53 5.85
C THR A 177 11.92 -7.11 4.85
N PHE A 178 11.47 -7.94 3.91
CA PHE A 178 12.29 -8.47 2.83
C PHE A 178 12.51 -7.43 1.72
N LEU A 179 11.54 -6.58 1.44
CA LEU A 179 11.69 -5.44 0.53
C LEU A 179 12.56 -4.35 1.16
N GLU A 180 12.53 -4.18 2.49
CA GLU A 180 13.54 -3.40 3.23
C GLU A 180 14.97 -3.95 3.02
N CYS A 181 15.13 -5.27 2.80
CA CYS A 181 16.41 -5.90 2.46
C CYS A 181 16.76 -5.85 0.95
N ARG A 182 15.78 -5.70 0.04
CA ARG A 182 16.01 -5.65 -1.41
C ARG A 182 16.28 -4.22 -1.89
N SER A 183 17.57 -3.90 -1.92
CA SER A 183 18.24 -2.81 -2.67
C SER A 183 18.08 -1.42 -2.04
N PHE A 184 19.11 -0.63 -1.75
CA PHE A 184 20.27 -0.27 -2.58
C PHE A 184 19.97 0.05 -4.07
N ALA A 185 18.69 0.15 -4.45
CA ALA A 185 18.26 0.89 -5.63
C ALA A 185 17.51 2.12 -5.12
N TYR A 186 18.25 2.99 -4.45
CA TYR A 186 17.83 4.34 -4.11
C TYR A 186 17.19 4.98 -5.35
N CYS A 187 15.92 5.37 -5.26
CA CYS A 187 15.27 6.14 -6.31
C CYS A 187 15.91 7.52 -6.31
N LYS A 188 16.86 7.73 -7.22
CA LYS A 188 17.48 9.05 -7.39
C LYS A 188 16.39 10.08 -7.62
N ASP A 189 16.58 11.26 -7.04
CA ASP A 189 15.76 12.44 -7.30
C ASP A 189 14.27 12.30 -6.94
N GLY A 190 13.88 11.32 -6.10
CA GLY A 190 12.51 11.21 -5.58
C GLY A 190 11.53 10.51 -6.54
N GLN A 191 12.04 9.72 -7.49
CA GLN A 191 11.25 8.99 -8.47
C GLN A 191 10.25 7.98 -7.87
N LEU A 192 9.30 7.53 -8.69
CA LEU A 192 8.37 6.47 -8.30
C LEU A 192 9.09 5.17 -7.99
N HIS A 193 8.73 4.56 -6.87
CA HIS A 193 9.33 3.31 -6.43
C HIS A 193 8.97 2.15 -7.38
N PRO A 194 9.95 1.39 -7.93
CA PRO A 194 9.69 0.31 -8.87
C PRO A 194 8.70 -0.75 -8.34
N ASN A 195 8.84 -1.15 -7.07
CA ASN A 195 7.92 -2.11 -6.44
C ASN A 195 6.48 -1.58 -6.31
N ILE A 196 6.28 -0.28 -6.04
CA ILE A 196 4.94 0.33 -6.00
C ILE A 196 4.36 0.32 -7.42
N ARG A 197 5.16 0.68 -8.42
CA ARG A 197 4.76 0.66 -9.83
C ARG A 197 4.34 -0.74 -10.28
N GLU A 198 5.18 -1.74 -10.03
CA GLU A 198 4.93 -3.14 -10.39
C GLU A 198 3.70 -3.70 -9.65
N LEU A 199 3.55 -3.41 -8.36
CA LEU A 199 2.38 -3.81 -7.58
C LEU A 199 1.10 -3.21 -8.16
N MET A 200 1.09 -1.91 -8.45
CA MET A 200 -0.06 -1.25 -9.06
C MET A 200 -0.36 -1.83 -10.44
N GLN A 201 0.63 -2.01 -11.32
CA GLN A 201 0.44 -2.62 -12.64
C GLN A 201 -0.12 -4.04 -12.56
N LYS A 202 0.31 -4.85 -11.58
CA LYS A 202 -0.24 -6.18 -11.34
C LYS A 202 -1.70 -6.11 -10.90
N ILE A 203 -2.05 -5.20 -10.00
CA ILE A 203 -3.44 -4.98 -9.55
C ILE A 203 -4.30 -4.51 -10.74
N CYS A 204 -3.84 -3.51 -11.49
CA CYS A 204 -4.52 -2.96 -12.66
C CYS A 204 -4.72 -4.02 -13.76
N GLY A 205 -3.69 -4.81 -14.09
CA GLY A 205 -3.79 -5.89 -15.07
C GLY A 205 -4.80 -6.99 -14.67
N VAL A 206 -5.06 -7.18 -13.38
CA VAL A 206 -6.10 -8.08 -12.89
C VAL A 206 -7.50 -7.47 -13.05
N CYS A 207 -7.63 -6.15 -12.92
CA CYS A 207 -8.90 -5.42 -13.02
C CYS A 207 -9.33 -5.10 -14.46
N ILE A 208 -8.41 -4.67 -15.33
CA ILE A 208 -8.69 -4.31 -16.74
C ILE A 208 -9.18 -5.52 -17.57
N ARG A 209 -8.59 -6.71 -17.34
CA ARG A 209 -8.99 -7.95 -18.05
C ARG A 209 -10.41 -8.43 -17.71
N ARG A 210 -11.04 -7.86 -16.68
CA ARG A 210 -12.42 -8.18 -16.30
C ARG A 210 -13.45 -7.36 -17.06
N GLU A 211 -13.11 -6.14 -17.48
CA GLU A 211 -14.08 -5.18 -18.04
C GLU A 211 -14.65 -5.60 -19.41
N SER A 212 -13.89 -6.32 -20.25
CA SER A 212 -14.38 -6.81 -21.56
C SER A 212 -15.34 -8.02 -21.48
N ARG A 213 -15.41 -8.71 -20.35
CA ARG A 213 -16.36 -9.83 -20.10
C ARG A 213 -17.46 -9.50 -19.10
N PHE A 214 -17.45 -8.30 -18.51
CA PHE A 214 -18.19 -7.95 -17.30
C PHE A 214 -19.60 -7.37 -17.48
N ARG A 215 -20.15 -7.29 -18.71
CA ARG A 215 -21.51 -6.75 -18.90
C ARG A 215 -22.66 -7.74 -18.61
N GLN A 216 -22.39 -9.04 -18.41
CA GLN A 216 -23.46 -10.04 -18.22
C GLN A 216 -23.39 -10.87 -16.91
N GLY A 217 -22.39 -10.68 -16.05
CA GLY A 217 -22.16 -11.58 -14.90
C GLY A 217 -22.25 -10.97 -13.49
N LEU A 218 -22.39 -9.64 -13.38
CA LEU A 218 -22.07 -8.94 -12.13
C LEU A 218 -23.22 -8.78 -11.13
N GLU A 219 -24.45 -9.11 -11.52
CA GLU A 219 -25.57 -9.15 -10.58
C GLU A 219 -25.51 -10.35 -9.61
N LYS A 220 -24.62 -11.34 -9.85
CA LYS A 220 -24.52 -12.56 -9.03
C LYS A 220 -23.33 -12.65 -8.07
N TYR A 221 -22.33 -11.79 -8.19
CA TYR A 221 -21.17 -11.76 -7.28
C TYR A 221 -20.86 -10.30 -6.92
N THR A 222 -21.69 -9.70 -6.09
CA THR A 222 -21.43 -8.36 -5.60
C THR A 222 -20.20 -8.41 -4.69
N MET A 223 -19.18 -7.60 -4.99
CA MET A 223 -17.99 -7.30 -4.16
C MET A 223 -18.35 -6.72 -2.78
N ILE A 224 -19.64 -6.66 -2.48
CA ILE A 224 -20.35 -5.79 -1.57
C ILE A 224 -21.63 -6.57 -1.21
N ASP A 225 -21.77 -7.05 0.02
CA ASP A 225 -23.03 -7.63 0.50
C ASP A 225 -24.18 -6.59 0.37
N LYS A 226 -25.44 -7.00 0.43
CA LYS A 226 -26.64 -6.13 0.40
C LYS A 226 -26.55 -4.93 1.36
N GLU A 227 -25.69 -5.01 2.39
CA GLU A 227 -25.36 -3.94 3.35
C GLU A 227 -24.17 -3.03 2.99
N ARG A 228 -23.63 -3.08 1.77
CA ARG A 228 -22.43 -2.32 1.35
C ARG A 228 -21.07 -2.81 1.92
N LYS A 229 -20.95 -4.07 2.37
CA LYS A 229 -19.72 -4.60 3.02
C LYS A 229 -18.89 -5.51 2.10
N LEU A 230 -17.58 -5.30 2.03
CA LEU A 230 -16.66 -6.16 1.27
C LEU A 230 -16.69 -7.61 1.78
N SER A 231 -16.58 -8.58 0.89
CA SER A 231 -16.39 -9.98 1.31
C SER A 231 -15.09 -10.13 2.14
N PRO A 232 -15.07 -11.01 3.16
CA PRO A 232 -13.90 -11.15 4.06
C PRO A 232 -12.55 -11.34 3.34
N PRO A 233 -12.43 -12.15 2.27
CA PRO A 233 -11.16 -12.33 1.55
C PRO A 233 -10.66 -11.06 0.86
N VAL A 234 -11.57 -10.26 0.32
CA VAL A 234 -11.23 -8.98 -0.35
C VAL A 234 -10.85 -7.93 0.68
N HIS A 235 -11.49 -7.94 1.85
CA HIS A 235 -11.12 -7.08 2.97
C HIS A 235 -9.71 -7.40 3.49
N VAL A 236 -9.34 -8.68 3.55
CA VAL A 236 -7.99 -9.12 3.98
C VAL A 236 -6.93 -8.72 2.96
N ALA A 237 -7.18 -8.96 1.67
CA ALA A 237 -6.28 -8.55 0.60
C ALA A 237 -6.08 -7.03 0.58
N ARG A 238 -7.15 -6.26 0.83
CA ARG A 238 -7.10 -4.81 1.00
C ARG A 238 -6.13 -4.40 2.11
N ILE A 239 -6.30 -4.93 3.33
CA ILE A 239 -5.46 -4.57 4.49
C ILE A 239 -3.98 -4.82 4.18
N ILE A 240 -3.68 -5.96 3.56
CA ILE A 240 -2.31 -6.37 3.22
C ILE A 240 -1.68 -5.40 2.22
N ILE A 241 -2.40 -5.07 1.13
CA ILE A 241 -1.89 -4.17 0.09
C ILE A 241 -1.66 -2.77 0.67
N THR A 242 -2.60 -2.26 1.47
CA THR A 242 -2.49 -0.93 2.06
C THR A 242 -1.34 -0.84 3.07
N GLU A 243 -1.17 -1.83 3.94
CA GLU A 243 -0.08 -1.87 4.93
C GLU A 243 1.30 -1.99 4.26
N LEU A 244 1.40 -2.81 3.20
CA LEU A 244 2.64 -2.98 2.45
C LEU A 244 3.08 -1.68 1.77
N LEU A 245 2.14 -0.98 1.12
CA LEU A 245 2.41 0.31 0.49
C LEU A 245 2.87 1.36 1.51
N GLU A 246 2.21 1.43 2.68
CA GLU A 246 2.58 2.39 3.73
C GLU A 246 4.00 2.17 4.24
N ARG A 247 4.41 0.92 4.42
CA ARG A 247 5.75 0.56 4.90
C ARG A 247 6.85 0.87 3.90
N ILE A 248 6.64 0.57 2.62
CA ILE A 248 7.60 0.93 1.55
C ILE A 248 7.84 2.44 1.57
N LEU A 249 6.77 3.24 1.64
CA LEU A 249 6.88 4.70 1.69
C LEU A 249 7.65 5.18 2.93
N GLU A 250 7.40 4.58 4.10
CA GLU A 250 8.03 4.98 5.36
C GLU A 250 9.50 4.57 5.47
N ALA A 251 9.86 3.39 4.98
CA ALA A 251 11.23 2.93 4.97
C ALA A 251 12.09 3.77 4.02
N ASP A 252 11.64 3.95 2.77
CA ASP A 252 12.46 4.62 1.75
C ASP A 252 12.54 6.12 1.94
N SER A 253 11.48 6.76 2.46
CA SER A 253 11.53 8.21 2.75
C SER A 253 12.60 8.58 3.77
N LYS A 254 12.91 7.67 4.72
CA LYS A 254 13.98 7.87 5.72
C LYS A 254 15.38 7.63 5.18
N ASN A 255 15.53 7.01 4.02
CA ASN A 255 16.82 6.72 3.41
C ASN A 255 17.40 7.90 2.61
N TYR A 256 16.65 9.00 2.46
CA TYR A 256 17.14 10.19 1.76
C TYR A 256 18.00 11.06 2.68
N ASN A 257 19.24 11.34 2.26
CA ASN A 257 20.14 12.29 2.94
C ASN A 257 19.46 13.67 3.11
N ASN A 258 18.79 14.13 2.06
CA ASN A 258 17.94 15.30 2.12
C ASN A 258 16.51 14.88 2.51
N HIS A 259 16.14 15.14 3.76
CA HIS A 259 14.82 14.80 4.30
C HIS A 259 13.67 15.43 3.52
N ALA A 260 13.87 16.62 2.95
CA ALA A 260 12.87 17.28 2.11
C ALA A 260 12.56 16.49 0.84
N LEU A 261 13.58 15.85 0.25
CA LEU A 261 13.39 14.96 -0.91
C LEU A 261 12.64 13.68 -0.51
N GLY A 262 12.85 13.17 0.70
CA GLY A 262 12.07 12.06 1.25
C GLY A 262 10.56 12.36 1.30
N TYR A 263 10.18 13.58 1.68
CA TYR A 263 8.76 14.01 1.67
C TYR A 263 8.21 14.14 0.24
N VAL A 264 9.00 14.65 -0.71
CA VAL A 264 8.62 14.72 -2.14
C VAL A 264 8.44 13.32 -2.73
N PHE A 265 9.32 12.37 -2.41
CA PHE A 265 9.17 10.97 -2.79
C PHE A 265 7.84 10.37 -2.31
N VAL A 266 7.45 10.61 -1.06
CA VAL A 266 6.16 10.14 -0.54
C VAL A 266 5.00 10.77 -1.32
N MET A 267 5.04 12.08 -1.56
CA MET A 267 4.00 12.78 -2.33
C MET A 267 3.86 12.22 -3.76
N ASN A 268 4.98 11.97 -4.46
CA ASN A 268 5.00 11.38 -5.80
C ASN A 268 4.32 10.01 -5.83
N ASN A 269 4.69 9.12 -4.91
CA ASN A 269 4.16 7.77 -4.90
C ASN A 269 2.68 7.72 -4.46
N LEU A 270 2.28 8.54 -3.48
CA LEU A 270 0.87 8.67 -3.10
C LEU A 270 0.01 9.15 -4.27
N ARG A 271 0.50 10.16 -5.01
CA ARG A 271 -0.18 10.69 -6.18
C ARG A 271 -0.32 9.66 -7.30
N TYR A 272 0.75 8.90 -7.57
CA TYR A 272 0.71 7.81 -8.52
C TYR A 272 -0.34 6.75 -8.14
N ILE A 273 -0.35 6.30 -6.89
CA ILE A 273 -1.32 5.29 -6.44
C ILE A 273 -2.76 5.81 -6.54
N GLU A 274 -3.01 7.07 -6.15
CA GLU A 274 -4.32 7.70 -6.29
C GLU A 274 -4.77 7.76 -7.75
N ARG A 275 -3.90 8.21 -8.66
CA ARG A 275 -4.21 8.32 -10.09
C ARG A 275 -4.54 6.95 -10.69
N GLU A 276 -3.71 5.94 -10.43
CA GLU A 276 -3.93 4.58 -10.90
C GLU A 276 -5.21 3.98 -10.30
N ALA A 277 -5.45 4.20 -9.01
CA ALA A 277 -6.65 3.70 -8.35
C ALA A 277 -7.93 4.30 -8.95
N ASN A 278 -7.91 5.58 -9.30
CA ASN A 278 -9.04 6.24 -9.96
C ASN A 278 -9.19 5.78 -11.41
N LEU A 279 -8.09 5.70 -12.17
CA LEU A 279 -8.09 5.32 -13.58
C LEU A 279 -8.64 3.91 -13.80
N TYR A 280 -8.33 2.97 -12.90
CA TYR A 280 -8.72 1.56 -13.02
C TYR A 280 -9.84 1.15 -12.07
N GLY A 281 -10.54 2.11 -11.45
CA GLY A 281 -11.68 1.83 -10.58
C GLY A 281 -11.34 1.00 -9.33
N LEU A 282 -10.11 1.10 -8.81
CA LEU A 282 -9.60 0.34 -7.66
C LEU A 282 -10.00 0.96 -6.31
N VAL A 283 -10.71 2.08 -6.30
CA VAL A 283 -11.19 2.77 -5.08
C VAL A 283 -11.90 1.81 -4.10
N PRO A 284 -12.77 0.88 -4.53
CA PRO A 284 -13.38 -0.09 -3.60
C PRO A 284 -12.38 -1.10 -3.02
N ILE A 285 -11.27 -1.37 -3.72
CA ILE A 285 -10.23 -2.32 -3.31
C ILE A 285 -9.34 -1.70 -2.23
N PHE A 286 -8.93 -0.44 -2.39
CA PHE A 286 -8.16 0.28 -1.36
C PHE A 286 -9.05 0.77 -0.20
N GLY A 287 -10.30 1.10 -0.51
CA GLY A 287 -11.30 1.63 0.39
C GLY A 287 -11.16 3.14 0.64
N HIS A 288 -12.30 3.80 0.84
CA HIS A 288 -12.39 5.25 1.03
C HIS A 288 -11.60 5.77 2.25
N GLU A 289 -11.53 4.99 3.34
CA GLU A 289 -10.75 5.40 4.52
C GLU A 289 -9.26 5.51 4.25
N TRP A 290 -8.71 4.59 3.45
CA TRP A 290 -7.29 4.62 3.09
C TRP A 290 -6.99 5.82 2.19
N LEU A 291 -7.86 6.11 1.22
CA LEU A 291 -7.74 7.31 0.40
C LEU A 291 -7.76 8.59 1.25
N ARG A 292 -8.70 8.68 2.21
CA ARG A 292 -8.76 9.81 3.15
C ARG A 292 -7.46 9.93 3.96
N LYS A 293 -6.94 8.81 4.48
CA LYS A 293 -5.67 8.75 5.21
C LYS A 293 -4.51 9.23 4.34
N ASN A 294 -4.49 8.85 3.06
CA ASN A 294 -3.46 9.28 2.12
C ASN A 294 -3.55 10.75 1.77
N THR A 295 -4.75 11.32 1.64
CA THR A 295 -4.91 12.77 1.45
C THR A 295 -4.32 13.54 2.64
N ILE A 296 -4.54 13.06 3.87
CA ILE A 296 -3.96 13.64 5.08
C ILE A 296 -2.42 13.48 5.08
N LYS A 297 -1.93 12.26 4.80
CA LYS A 297 -0.48 11.98 4.74
C LYS A 297 0.20 12.84 3.67
N PHE A 298 -0.42 13.01 2.52
CA PHE A 298 0.04 13.91 1.46
C PHE A 298 0.20 15.34 1.98
N GLN A 299 -0.83 15.87 2.65
CA GLN A 299 -0.81 17.24 3.17
C GLN A 299 0.26 17.44 4.24
N GLN A 300 0.43 16.47 5.15
CA GLN A 300 1.49 16.48 6.15
C GLN A 300 2.89 16.48 5.51
N ASN A 301 3.10 15.70 4.44
CA ASN A 301 4.39 15.67 3.75
C ASN A 301 4.66 16.99 3.03
N LEU A 302 3.64 17.65 2.46
CA LEU A 302 3.77 18.98 1.88
C LEU A 302 4.23 20.01 2.92
N GLU A 303 3.61 20.02 4.10
CA GLU A 303 3.97 20.90 5.21
C GLU A 303 5.39 20.64 5.73
N LEU A 304 5.78 19.38 5.88
CA LEU A 304 7.12 18.99 6.30
C LEU A 304 8.18 19.36 5.26
N TYR A 305 7.87 19.21 3.97
CA TYR A 305 8.72 19.68 2.87
C TYR A 305 8.92 21.20 2.93
N GLN A 306 7.84 21.98 3.07
CA GLN A 306 7.93 23.43 3.21
C GLN A 306 8.79 23.82 4.43
N LYS A 307 8.54 23.17 5.57
CA LYS A 307 9.27 23.44 6.82
C LYS A 307 10.77 23.13 6.71
N SER A 308 11.11 22.03 6.07
CA SER A 308 12.50 21.59 5.92
C SER A 308 13.27 22.39 4.86
N SER A 309 12.60 22.86 3.81
CA SER A 309 13.25 23.54 2.68
C SER A 309 13.17 25.05 2.74
N TRP A 310 12.00 25.62 3.05
CA TRP A 310 11.69 27.03 2.79
C TRP A 310 11.52 27.87 4.05
N ASN A 311 11.14 27.27 5.19
CA ASN A 311 10.90 28.07 6.40
C ASN A 311 12.16 28.82 6.86
N LYS A 312 13.35 28.25 6.73
CA LYS A 312 14.60 28.93 7.11
C LYS A 312 14.80 30.24 6.34
N ILE A 313 14.54 30.25 5.02
CA ILE A 313 14.69 31.45 4.20
C ILE A 313 13.54 32.44 4.42
N VAL A 314 12.33 31.94 4.68
CA VAL A 314 11.18 32.78 5.06
C VAL A 314 11.44 33.46 6.41
N ASP A 315 11.92 32.73 7.41
CA ASP A 315 12.21 33.25 8.75
C ASP A 315 13.38 34.24 8.74
N LEU A 316 14.37 34.04 7.86
CA LEU A 316 15.45 34.99 7.64
C LEU A 316 14.92 36.38 7.21
N LEU A 317 13.91 36.39 6.33
CA LEU A 317 13.28 37.59 5.79
C LEU A 317 12.30 38.25 6.78
N LYS A 318 11.81 37.51 7.78
CA LYS A 318 11.00 38.10 8.86
C LYS A 318 11.85 39.11 9.63
N MET A 319 11.23 40.25 9.94
CA MET A 319 11.88 41.36 10.59
C MET A 319 11.15 41.70 11.89
N ASP A 320 11.77 41.38 13.03
CA ASP A 320 11.40 41.93 14.33
C ASP A 320 12.17 43.25 14.52
N ILE A 321 11.74 44.31 13.83
CA ILE A 321 12.22 45.65 14.13
C ILE A 321 11.29 46.22 15.20
N ASN A 322 11.46 45.77 16.44
CA ASN A 322 11.06 46.62 17.56
C ASN A 322 12.14 47.70 17.70
N ASN A 323 11.98 48.75 16.88
CA ASN A 323 12.33 50.17 17.04
C ASN A 323 13.39 50.62 18.08
N GLU A 324 14.55 49.97 18.24
CA GLU A 324 15.64 50.49 19.11
C GLU A 324 17.07 50.34 18.55
N SER A 325 17.25 49.93 17.29
CA SER A 325 18.60 49.82 16.70
C SER A 325 18.99 51.07 15.92
N GLU A 326 20.26 51.50 16.02
CA GLU A 326 20.81 52.61 15.23
C GLU A 326 20.64 52.36 13.71
N PRO A 327 20.34 53.41 12.91
CA PRO A 327 20.04 53.28 11.47
C PRO A 327 21.12 52.56 10.66
N ASP A 328 22.41 52.80 10.96
CA ASP A 328 23.54 52.18 10.27
C ASP A 328 23.64 50.67 10.56
N VAL A 329 23.31 50.25 11.79
CA VAL A 329 23.29 48.83 12.18
C VAL A 329 22.15 48.09 11.47
N ALA A 330 20.98 48.73 11.36
CA ALA A 330 19.83 48.18 10.64
C ALA A 330 20.12 48.02 9.13
N VAL A 331 20.80 49.00 8.53
CA VAL A 331 21.25 48.99 7.13
C VAL A 331 22.20 47.83 6.84
N GLY A 332 23.22 47.62 7.69
CA GLY A 332 24.14 46.49 7.57
C GLY A 332 23.41 45.15 7.65
N LEU A 333 22.54 45.00 8.65
CA LEU A 333 21.76 43.78 8.87
C LEU A 333 20.84 43.45 7.69
N MET A 334 20.17 44.44 7.10
CA MET A 334 19.31 44.24 5.93
C MET A 334 20.10 43.75 4.71
N LYS A 335 21.28 44.33 4.46
CA LYS A 335 22.17 43.88 3.37
C LYS A 335 22.65 42.45 3.60
N ASP A 336 23.00 42.09 4.83
CA ASP A 336 23.44 40.75 5.20
C ASP A 336 22.34 39.70 5.07
N LYS A 337 21.11 40.05 5.47
CA LYS A 337 19.92 39.21 5.25
C LYS A 337 19.65 39.00 3.77
N LEU A 338 19.72 40.05 2.94
CA LEU A 338 19.50 39.94 1.49
C LEU A 338 20.58 39.08 0.80
N ARG A 339 21.85 39.23 1.20
CA ARG A 339 22.94 38.36 0.70
C ARG A 339 22.73 36.90 1.10
N SER A 340 22.35 36.67 2.36
CA SER A 340 22.04 35.33 2.86
C SER A 340 20.84 34.72 2.15
N PHE A 341 19.79 35.50 1.91
CA PHE A 341 18.64 35.10 1.10
C PHE A 341 19.07 34.64 -0.28
N ASN A 342 19.83 35.46 -1.02
CA ASN A 342 20.27 35.13 -2.38
C ASN A 342 21.04 33.81 -2.43
N LYS A 343 21.94 33.59 -1.45
CA LYS A 343 22.72 32.36 -1.35
C LYS A 343 21.84 31.14 -1.10
N TYR A 344 21.00 31.17 -0.07
CA TYR A 344 20.12 30.05 0.26
C TYR A 344 19.10 29.77 -0.84
N PHE A 345 18.56 30.82 -1.47
CA PHE A 345 17.64 30.71 -2.59
C PHE A 345 18.28 30.01 -3.78
N ASP A 346 19.51 30.41 -4.15
CA ASP A 346 20.28 29.76 -5.22
C ASP A 346 20.55 28.28 -4.90
N GLU A 347 20.99 27.97 -3.68
CA GLU A 347 21.25 26.59 -3.26
C GLU A 347 19.99 25.72 -3.34
N ILE A 348 18.86 26.21 -2.84
CA ILE A 348 17.58 25.48 -2.88
C ILE A 348 17.13 25.27 -4.33
N CYS A 349 17.12 26.32 -5.16
CA CYS A 349 16.67 26.22 -6.55
C CYS A 349 17.55 25.28 -7.38
N ASN A 350 18.88 25.34 -7.20
CA ASN A 350 19.80 24.47 -7.91
C ASN A 350 19.62 22.99 -7.52
N VAL A 351 19.33 22.69 -6.26
CA VAL A 351 19.11 21.31 -5.80
C VAL A 351 17.73 20.82 -6.21
N GLN A 352 16.68 21.61 -5.99
CA GLN A 352 15.29 21.16 -6.19
C GLN A 352 14.85 21.17 -7.65
N SER A 353 15.51 21.93 -8.53
CA SER A 353 15.29 21.83 -9.98
C SER A 353 15.62 20.45 -10.52
N THR A 354 16.53 19.69 -9.87
CA THR A 354 16.89 18.32 -10.28
C THR A 354 15.90 17.25 -9.80
N TRP A 355 14.92 17.60 -8.95
CA TRP A 355 14.03 16.62 -8.33
C TRP A 355 12.88 16.25 -9.27
N PHE A 356 12.51 14.98 -9.24
CA PHE A 356 11.38 14.45 -9.98
C PHE A 356 10.06 14.77 -9.27
N VAL A 357 9.06 15.19 -10.04
CA VAL A 357 7.66 15.27 -9.61
C VAL A 357 6.78 14.52 -10.59
N PHE A 358 5.87 13.69 -10.06
CA PHE A 358 5.17 12.67 -10.85
C PHE A 358 4.26 13.22 -11.97
N ASP A 359 3.50 14.27 -11.68
CA ASP A 359 2.62 14.91 -12.67
C ASP A 359 2.55 16.42 -12.46
N GLU A 360 2.13 17.14 -13.50
CA GLU A 360 2.09 18.61 -13.48
C GLU A 360 1.13 19.15 -12.41
N GLN A 361 0.03 18.44 -12.12
CA GLN A 361 -0.92 18.88 -11.10
C GLN A 361 -0.30 18.85 -9.69
N LEU A 362 0.51 17.83 -9.40
CA LEU A 362 1.29 17.75 -8.17
C LEU A 362 2.32 18.86 -8.12
N ARG A 363 3.04 19.09 -9.22
CA ARG A 363 4.04 20.14 -9.33
C ARG A 363 3.43 21.52 -9.05
N GLU A 364 2.37 21.88 -9.77
CA GLU A 364 1.64 23.14 -9.55
C GLU A 364 1.23 23.32 -8.09
N LYS A 365 0.74 22.25 -7.44
CA LYS A 365 0.33 22.30 -6.04
C LYS A 365 1.51 22.60 -5.10
N ILE A 366 2.67 22.01 -5.35
CA ILE A 366 3.90 22.28 -4.60
C ILE A 366 4.38 23.72 -4.87
N ILE A 367 4.41 24.15 -6.12
CA ILE A 367 4.82 25.50 -6.54
C ILE A 367 3.95 26.57 -5.88
N LYS A 368 2.62 26.48 -6.03
CA LYS A 368 1.66 27.41 -5.40
C LYS A 368 1.85 27.47 -3.88
N SER A 369 2.15 26.33 -3.26
CA SER A 369 2.41 26.23 -1.82
C SER A 369 3.67 27.01 -1.40
N ILE A 370 4.72 27.03 -2.22
CA ILE A 370 5.95 27.80 -1.99
C ILE A 370 5.72 29.29 -2.25
N GLU A 371 5.05 29.63 -3.36
CA GLU A 371 4.74 31.02 -3.73
C GLU A 371 3.93 31.72 -2.62
N ASN A 372 2.92 31.04 -2.08
CA ASN A 372 2.06 31.55 -1.02
C ASN A 372 2.80 31.92 0.27
N ILE A 373 3.94 31.29 0.56
CA ILE A 373 4.74 31.60 1.76
C ILE A 373 5.87 32.58 1.46
N LEU A 374 6.51 32.45 0.30
CA LEU A 374 7.75 33.15 0.01
C LEU A 374 7.50 34.53 -0.63
N LEU A 375 6.62 34.62 -1.63
CA LEU A 375 6.41 35.88 -2.36
C LEU A 375 5.88 37.00 -1.46
N PRO A 376 4.87 36.78 -0.58
CA PRO A 376 4.43 37.82 0.33
C PRO A 376 5.54 38.27 1.29
N THR A 377 6.31 37.33 1.83
CA THR A 377 7.38 37.62 2.78
C THR A 377 8.53 38.39 2.12
N TYR A 378 8.93 37.96 0.92
CA TYR A 378 9.98 38.63 0.15
C TYR A 378 9.54 40.01 -0.33
N GLY A 379 8.31 40.15 -0.83
CA GLY A 379 7.74 41.43 -1.24
C GLY A 379 7.71 42.45 -0.10
N ASN A 380 7.28 42.03 1.10
CA ASN A 380 7.30 42.87 2.29
C ASN A 380 8.72 43.28 2.69
N PHE A 381 9.67 42.35 2.63
CA PHE A 381 11.08 42.65 2.93
C PHE A 381 11.66 43.65 1.92
N ILE A 382 11.44 43.45 0.63
CA ILE A 382 11.93 44.32 -0.44
C ILE A 382 11.28 45.70 -0.40
N GLY A 383 9.98 45.79 -0.13
CA GLY A 383 9.31 47.08 0.06
C GLY A 383 9.96 47.91 1.17
N ARG A 384 10.19 47.31 2.34
CA ARG A 384 10.91 47.97 3.43
C ARG A 384 12.36 48.30 3.06
N PHE A 385 13.04 47.41 2.36
CA PHE A 385 14.40 47.66 1.88
C PHE A 385 14.42 48.89 0.96
N GLN A 386 13.45 49.03 0.06
CA GLN A 386 13.31 50.20 -0.80
C GLN A 386 13.01 51.48 0.01
N ASP A 387 12.19 51.40 1.06
CA ASP A 387 11.91 52.54 1.94
C ASP A 387 13.18 53.06 2.64
N PHE A 388 14.08 52.16 3.07
CA PHE A 388 15.34 52.52 3.75
C PHE A 388 16.44 53.01 2.80
N PHE A 389 16.57 52.42 1.61
CA PHE A 389 17.71 52.68 0.69
C PHE A 389 17.35 53.59 -0.48
N GLY A 390 16.06 53.87 -0.72
CA GLY A 390 15.57 54.69 -1.82
C GLY A 390 16.12 54.23 -3.17
N LYS A 391 16.68 55.17 -3.93
CA LYS A 391 17.25 54.91 -5.26
C LYS A 391 18.42 53.92 -5.29
N TYR A 392 19.15 53.77 -4.18
CA TYR A 392 20.31 52.86 -4.09
C TYR A 392 19.90 51.41 -3.79
N ALA A 393 18.61 51.16 -3.52
CA ALA A 393 18.11 49.82 -3.24
C ALA A 393 18.37 48.84 -4.40
N TYR A 394 18.16 49.31 -5.64
CA TYR A 394 18.27 48.49 -6.85
C TYR A 394 19.69 47.96 -7.11
N GLU A 395 20.72 48.66 -6.62
CA GLU A 395 22.13 48.22 -6.76
C GLU A 395 22.44 46.98 -5.90
N HIS A 396 21.62 46.70 -4.89
CA HIS A 396 21.81 45.59 -3.95
C HIS A 396 20.86 44.42 -4.19
N ILE A 397 19.76 44.63 -4.91
CA ILE A 397 18.74 43.61 -5.17
C ILE A 397 19.15 42.78 -6.37
N LYS A 398 19.54 41.52 -6.12
CA LYS A 398 19.90 40.55 -7.16
C LYS A 398 18.66 40.00 -7.90
N TYR A 399 17.56 39.79 -7.19
CA TYR A 399 16.34 39.19 -7.72
C TYR A 399 15.13 40.09 -7.48
N GLY A 400 14.48 40.54 -8.54
CA GLY A 400 13.17 41.17 -8.45
C GLY A 400 12.08 40.17 -8.10
N MET A 401 10.87 40.66 -7.82
CA MET A 401 9.70 39.80 -7.54
C MET A 401 9.41 38.81 -8.68
N PHE A 402 9.53 39.27 -9.94
CA PHE A 402 9.35 38.42 -11.11
C PHE A 402 10.44 37.37 -11.24
N ASP A 403 11.70 37.71 -10.95
CA ASP A 403 12.82 36.75 -11.02
C ASP A 403 12.68 35.64 -9.97
N VAL A 404 12.22 35.98 -8.76
CA VAL A 404 11.94 35.00 -7.71
C VAL A 404 10.80 34.09 -8.12
N ALA A 405 9.69 34.64 -8.63
CA ALA A 405 8.55 33.86 -9.10
C ALA A 405 8.93 32.93 -10.26
N ASP A 406 9.67 33.42 -11.25
CA ASP A 406 10.14 32.63 -12.39
C ASP A 406 11.04 31.47 -11.96
N ARG A 407 11.98 31.72 -11.05
CA ARG A 407 12.85 30.65 -10.52
C ARG A 407 12.10 29.59 -9.72
N ILE A 408 11.10 29.98 -8.94
CA ILE A 408 10.23 29.01 -8.25
C ILE A 408 9.46 28.19 -9.30
N ASN A 409 8.93 28.85 -10.33
CA ASN A 409 8.25 28.19 -11.44
C ASN A 409 9.16 27.34 -12.32
N ASN A 410 10.49 27.35 -12.13
CA ASN A 410 11.44 26.46 -12.80
C ASN A 410 11.89 25.27 -11.95
N LEU A 411 11.33 25.10 -10.74
CA LEU A 411 11.62 23.92 -9.91
C LEU A 411 10.96 22.67 -10.48
N PHE A 412 11.54 21.51 -10.16
CA PHE A 412 11.00 20.17 -10.48
C PHE A 412 10.84 19.84 -11.97
N LEU A 413 11.66 20.43 -12.83
CA LEU A 413 11.59 20.24 -14.29
C LEU A 413 12.53 19.16 -14.84
N ALA A 414 13.29 18.44 -13.99
CA ALA A 414 14.28 17.45 -14.43
C ALA A 414 13.70 16.14 -15.00
N GLY A 415 12.48 16.14 -15.53
CA GLY A 415 11.77 14.96 -16.01
C GLY A 415 11.02 15.12 -17.33
N GLU A 416 11.20 16.22 -18.06
CA GLU A 416 10.69 16.39 -19.44
C GLU A 416 11.63 15.82 -20.50
#